data_AF-A0A6B9FJ98-F1
#
_entry.id   AF-A0A6B9FJ98-F1
#
_cell.length_a   1.000
_cell.length_b   1.000
_cell.length_c   1.000
_cell.angle_alpha   90.00
_cell.angle_beta   90.00
_cell.angle_gamma   90.00
#
_symmetry.space_group_name_H-M   'P 1'
#
loop_
_entity.id
_entity.type
_entity.pdbx_description
1 polymer ?
#
loop_
_entity_poly.entity_id
_entity_poly.type
_entity_poly.pdbx_seq_one_letter_code
_entity_poly.pdbx_strand_id
1 'polypeptide(L)'
;MHMPIDRIRETRPLDSRRRSHLRLAEPSDAVLIYRLRSDNRLSRFLNAPPTTVEEQAAWLTRYKNDEAAGRQYYFIIVSDGQDRGTVRMYDFRIIKGLKSFCWGSWIIAPPPVVGLAGYSALVIYELGFEHLGFEHCHFDVRRENESVINFHLRSGAKIVDEGEQDYFFHFSREAYDAFRSAHASAIERHSALLQTS
;
A
#
# COMPACT_ATOMS: atom_id res chain seq x y z
N MET A 1 -12.51 13.88 -11.64
CA MET A 1 -13.01 14.05 -10.27
C MET A 1 -11.79 14.17 -9.37
N HIS A 2 -11.49 15.38 -8.88
CA HIS A 2 -10.41 15.59 -7.92
C HIS A 2 -10.84 14.94 -6.60
N MET A 3 -10.10 13.95 -6.13
CA MET A 3 -10.39 13.29 -4.85
C MET A 3 -9.50 13.95 -3.80
N PRO A 4 -10.07 14.76 -2.88
CA PRO A 4 -9.24 15.57 -2.00
C PRO A 4 -8.42 14.68 -1.08
N ILE A 5 -7.11 14.91 -1.02
CA ILE A 5 -6.19 14.30 -0.05
C ILE A 5 -6.71 14.45 1.40
N ASP A 6 -7.44 15.54 1.66
CA ASP A 6 -8.03 15.84 2.96
C ASP A 6 -8.96 14.72 3.45
N ARG A 7 -9.60 13.99 2.53
CA ARG A 7 -10.48 12.86 2.89
C ARG A 7 -9.77 11.71 3.57
N ILE A 8 -8.47 11.52 3.34
CA ILE A 8 -7.72 10.41 3.93
C ILE A 8 -6.89 10.83 5.16
N ARG A 9 -6.50 12.10 5.26
CA ARG A 9 -5.61 12.60 6.33
C ARG A 9 -6.20 12.43 7.73
N GLU A 10 -7.52 12.53 7.87
CA GLU A 10 -8.22 12.43 9.15
C GLU A 10 -8.77 11.02 9.43
N THR A 11 -8.44 10.06 8.58
CA THR A 11 -8.94 8.69 8.71
C THR A 11 -8.16 7.91 9.74
N ARG A 12 -8.83 6.93 10.36
CA ARG A 12 -8.22 6.00 11.31
C ARG A 12 -6.93 5.31 10.77
N PRO A 13 -6.87 4.86 9.50
CA PRO A 13 -5.64 4.45 8.83
C PRO A 13 -4.40 5.35 9.01
N LEU A 14 -4.60 6.67 9.08
CA LEU A 14 -3.52 7.67 9.15
C LEU A 14 -3.38 8.30 10.55
N ASP A 15 -4.15 7.82 11.53
CA ASP A 15 -4.11 8.34 12.91
C ASP A 15 -2.81 7.93 13.62
N SER A 16 -1.89 8.88 13.77
CA SER A 16 -0.55 8.67 14.35
C SER A 16 -0.55 8.26 15.82
N ARG A 17 -1.70 8.38 16.51
CA ARG A 17 -1.86 7.88 17.88
C ARG A 17 -2.01 6.36 17.93
N ARG A 18 -2.20 5.70 16.79
CA ARG A 18 -2.36 4.25 16.67
C ARG A 18 -1.01 3.56 16.61
N ARG A 19 -0.95 2.39 17.22
CA ARG A 19 0.23 1.53 17.26
C ARG A 19 0.82 1.31 15.87
N SER A 20 -0.01 0.92 14.91
CA SER A 20 0.34 0.86 13.51
C SER A 20 -0.57 1.77 12.71
N HIS A 21 0.00 2.52 11.79
CA HIS A 21 -0.71 3.46 10.92
C HIS A 21 0.10 3.69 9.65
N LEU A 22 -0.51 4.38 8.68
CA LEU A 22 0.18 4.90 7.51
C LEU A 22 0.45 6.39 7.71
N ARG A 23 1.56 6.88 7.19
CA ARG A 23 1.77 8.32 6.97
C ARG A 23 2.16 8.56 5.52
N LEU A 24 1.78 9.70 4.96
CA LEU A 24 2.20 10.05 3.60
C LEU A 24 3.72 10.19 3.55
N ALA A 25 4.31 9.73 2.45
CA ALA A 25 5.74 9.82 2.23
C ALA A 25 6.13 11.28 1.92
N GLU A 26 7.20 11.75 2.53
CA GLU A 26 7.78 13.07 2.35
C GLU A 26 9.14 12.98 1.65
N PRO A 27 9.64 14.06 1.01
CA PRO A 27 10.99 14.06 0.43
C PRO A 27 12.10 13.66 1.40
N SER A 28 11.93 13.92 2.71
CA SER A 28 12.85 13.48 3.77
C SER A 28 12.92 11.96 3.96
N ASP A 29 11.94 11.20 3.46
CA ASP A 29 11.93 9.73 3.51
C ASP A 29 12.80 9.09 2.42
N ALA A 30 13.45 9.90 1.57
CA ALA A 30 14.24 9.41 0.44
C ALA A 30 15.30 8.37 0.84
N VAL A 31 16.02 8.59 1.95
CA VAL A 31 17.05 7.66 2.44
C VAL A 31 16.42 6.30 2.81
N LEU A 32 15.30 6.32 3.53
CA LEU A 32 14.59 5.11 3.93
C LEU A 32 14.09 4.34 2.70
N ILE A 33 13.39 5.03 1.80
CA ILE A 33 12.78 4.43 0.61
C ILE A 33 13.87 3.88 -0.32
N TYR A 34 14.93 4.65 -0.56
CA TYR A 34 16.07 4.20 -1.36
C TYR A 34 16.69 2.94 -0.75
N ARG A 35 17.00 2.94 0.55
CA ARG A 35 17.57 1.77 1.24
C ARG A 35 16.71 0.52 1.08
N LEU A 36 15.38 0.65 1.24
CA LEU A 36 14.45 -0.48 1.10
C LEU A 36 14.39 -1.00 -0.32
N ARG A 37 14.40 -0.11 -1.32
CA ARG A 37 14.30 -0.50 -2.73
C ARG A 37 15.61 -0.99 -3.32
N SER A 38 16.76 -0.58 -2.77
CA SER A 38 18.08 -1.03 -3.19
C SER A 38 18.47 -2.39 -2.58
N ASP A 39 17.75 -2.87 -1.56
CA ASP A 39 17.92 -4.24 -1.06
C ASP A 39 17.22 -5.25 -1.99
N ASN A 40 18.00 -5.91 -2.84
CA ASN A 40 17.49 -6.88 -3.82
C ASN A 40 16.68 -8.02 -3.16
N ARG A 41 16.91 -8.34 -1.88
CA ARG A 41 16.10 -9.36 -1.17
C ARG A 41 14.66 -8.91 -0.98
N LEU A 42 14.44 -7.60 -0.84
CA LEU A 42 13.14 -6.98 -0.61
C LEU A 42 12.47 -6.52 -1.91
N SER A 43 13.27 -6.17 -2.92
CA SER A 43 12.78 -5.49 -4.13
C SER A 43 12.95 -6.27 -5.43
N ARG A 44 13.44 -7.53 -5.42
CA ARG A 44 13.68 -8.36 -6.63
C ARG A 44 12.51 -8.41 -7.63
N PHE A 45 11.27 -8.25 -7.16
CA PHE A 45 10.06 -8.30 -7.99
C PHE A 45 9.46 -6.93 -8.30
N LEU A 46 10.11 -5.85 -7.88
CA LEU A 46 9.68 -4.48 -8.09
C LEU A 46 10.50 -3.83 -9.22
N ASN A 47 9.94 -2.77 -9.79
CA ASN A 47 10.68 -1.93 -10.73
C ASN A 47 11.92 -1.33 -10.07
N ALA A 48 13.01 -1.22 -10.84
CA ALA A 48 14.26 -0.66 -10.38
C ALA A 48 14.04 0.72 -9.74
N PRO A 49 14.61 0.98 -8.54
CA PRO A 49 14.56 2.30 -7.94
C PRO A 49 15.40 3.32 -8.72
N PRO A 50 15.26 4.62 -8.39
CA PRO A 50 16.30 5.60 -8.65
C PRO A 50 17.67 5.11 -8.16
N THR A 51 18.75 5.53 -8.83
CA THR A 51 20.11 5.01 -8.58
C THR A 51 20.81 5.69 -7.40
N THR A 52 20.25 6.80 -6.91
CA THR A 52 20.78 7.56 -5.79
C THR A 52 19.68 8.03 -4.84
N VAL A 53 20.07 8.43 -3.62
CA VAL A 53 19.15 9.04 -2.65
C VAL A 53 18.62 10.38 -3.17
N GLU A 54 19.46 11.14 -3.86
CA GLU A 54 19.13 12.44 -4.45
C GLU A 54 18.07 12.28 -5.53
N GLU A 55 18.20 11.28 -6.40
CA GLU A 55 17.19 10.97 -7.40
C GLU A 55 15.88 10.47 -6.76
N GLN A 56 15.96 9.72 -5.67
CA GLN A 56 14.78 9.30 -4.89
C GLN A 56 14.07 10.50 -4.23
N ALA A 57 14.81 11.47 -3.70
CA ALA A 57 14.26 12.72 -3.15
C ALA A 57 13.62 13.58 -4.25
N ALA A 58 14.26 13.67 -5.42
CA ALA A 58 13.71 14.36 -6.57
C ALA A 58 12.43 13.67 -7.09
N TRP A 59 12.39 12.34 -7.07
CA TRP A 59 11.18 11.58 -7.39
C TRP A 59 10.05 11.86 -6.39
N LEU A 60 10.34 11.88 -5.09
CA LEU A 60 9.34 12.20 -4.04
C LEU A 60 8.82 13.63 -4.16
N THR A 61 9.68 14.58 -4.50
CA THR A 61 9.29 15.98 -4.76
C THR A 61 8.30 16.08 -5.92
N ARG A 62 8.54 15.36 -7.02
CA ARG A 62 7.58 15.29 -8.14
C ARG A 62 6.29 14.57 -7.76
N TYR A 63 6.40 13.47 -7.02
CA TYR A 63 5.27 12.71 -6.51
C TYR A 63 4.31 13.59 -5.69
N LYS A 64 4.81 14.56 -4.90
CA LYS A 64 3.95 15.47 -4.13
C LYS A 64 2.98 16.28 -5.00
N ASN A 65 3.32 16.57 -6.26
CA ASN A 65 2.38 17.18 -7.20
C ASN A 65 1.23 16.23 -7.59
N ASP A 66 1.52 14.94 -7.70
CA ASP A 66 0.51 13.92 -7.96
C ASP A 66 -0.35 13.62 -6.72
N GLU A 67 0.26 13.62 -5.52
CA GLU A 67 -0.43 13.53 -4.23
C GLU A 67 -1.43 14.67 -4.08
N ALA A 68 -0.97 15.91 -4.26
CA ALA A 68 -1.80 17.10 -4.17
C ALA A 68 -2.94 17.08 -5.20
N ALA A 69 -2.73 16.46 -6.36
CA ALA A 69 -3.75 16.31 -7.39
C ALA A 69 -4.68 15.09 -7.20
N GLY A 70 -4.43 14.25 -6.19
CA GLY A 70 -5.20 13.03 -5.92
C GLY A 70 -4.99 11.91 -6.94
N ARG A 71 -3.80 11.85 -7.58
CA ARG A 71 -3.46 10.86 -8.62
C ARG A 71 -2.72 9.62 -8.12
N GLN A 72 -1.98 9.76 -7.02
CA GLN A 72 -1.33 8.65 -6.32
C GLN A 72 -1.05 9.04 -4.87
N TYR A 73 -0.97 8.04 -4.01
CA TYR A 73 -0.62 8.19 -2.60
C TYR A 73 0.45 7.16 -2.23
N TYR A 74 1.60 7.63 -1.77
CA TYR A 74 2.70 6.81 -1.29
C TYR A 74 2.80 6.95 0.22
N PHE A 75 2.84 5.83 0.91
CA PHE A 75 2.81 5.77 2.36
C PHE A 75 4.06 5.11 2.92
N ILE A 76 4.50 5.62 4.06
CA ILE A 76 5.34 4.91 5.00
C ILE A 76 4.43 4.12 5.95
N ILE A 77 4.73 2.84 6.12
CA ILE A 77 4.06 1.96 7.08
C ILE A 77 4.76 2.15 8.42
N VAL A 78 4.03 2.58 9.44
CA VAL A 78 4.56 2.81 10.79
C VAL A 78 4.03 1.73 11.72
N SER A 79 4.88 1.22 12.62
CA SER A 79 4.46 0.40 13.76
C SER A 79 5.34 0.63 14.96
N ASP A 80 4.70 0.82 16.12
CA ASP A 80 5.36 1.04 17.40
C ASP A 80 6.33 2.24 17.34
N GLY A 81 5.89 3.33 16.67
CA GLY A 81 6.67 4.55 16.48
C GLY A 81 7.82 4.44 15.47
N GLN A 82 8.00 3.31 14.80
CA GLN A 82 9.08 3.08 13.84
C GLN A 82 8.56 2.97 12.41
N ASP A 83 9.32 3.51 11.46
CA ASP A 83 9.07 3.33 10.03
C ASP A 83 9.46 1.90 9.61
N ARG A 84 8.45 1.09 9.25
CA ARG A 84 8.54 -0.35 9.01
C ARG A 84 8.39 -0.75 7.55
N GLY A 85 8.21 0.18 6.62
CA GLY A 85 8.01 -0.19 5.23
C GLY A 85 7.36 0.88 4.39
N THR A 86 6.96 0.49 3.19
CA THR A 86 6.31 1.37 2.24
C THR A 86 5.16 0.66 1.54
N VAL A 87 4.14 1.40 1.13
CA VAL A 87 3.08 0.92 0.24
C VAL A 87 2.49 2.08 -0.54
N ARG A 88 2.16 1.87 -1.82
CA ARG A 88 1.70 2.94 -2.71
C ARG A 88 0.39 2.57 -3.38
N MET A 89 -0.56 3.49 -3.40
CA MET A 89 -1.74 3.48 -4.26
C MET A 89 -1.46 4.36 -5.47
N TYR A 90 -1.67 3.84 -6.68
CA TYR A 90 -1.39 4.57 -7.91
C TYR A 90 -2.29 4.03 -9.03
N ASP A 91 -2.10 4.57 -10.23
CA ASP A 91 -2.75 4.07 -11.44
C ASP A 91 -4.28 4.07 -11.37
N PHE A 92 -4.85 5.20 -10.94
CA PHE A 92 -6.29 5.33 -10.80
C PHE A 92 -6.95 5.43 -12.18
N ARG A 93 -7.85 4.49 -12.49
CA ARG A 93 -8.42 4.31 -13.83
C ARG A 93 -9.91 4.00 -13.78
N ILE A 94 -10.57 4.11 -14.93
CA ILE A 94 -11.90 3.55 -15.16
C ILE A 94 -11.74 2.24 -15.95
N ILE A 95 -12.19 1.13 -15.38
CA ILE A 95 -12.16 -0.19 -16.04
C ILE A 95 -13.59 -0.69 -16.13
N LYS A 96 -14.09 -0.92 -17.35
CA LYS A 96 -15.48 -1.34 -17.61
C LYS A 96 -16.52 -0.42 -16.94
N GLY A 97 -16.26 0.89 -16.95
CA GLY A 97 -17.15 1.91 -16.37
C GLY A 97 -17.01 2.11 -14.86
N LEU A 98 -16.14 1.36 -14.18
CA LEU A 98 -16.01 1.36 -12.73
C LEU A 98 -14.66 1.95 -12.29
N LYS A 99 -14.68 2.76 -11.23
CA LYS A 99 -13.46 3.37 -10.69
C LYS A 99 -12.58 2.29 -10.05
N SER A 100 -11.36 2.16 -10.53
CA SER A 100 -10.40 1.17 -10.06
C SER A 100 -9.09 1.81 -9.63
N PHE A 101 -8.51 1.34 -8.53
CA PHE A 101 -7.17 1.72 -8.08
C PHE A 101 -6.21 0.54 -8.17
N CYS A 102 -4.92 0.85 -8.34
CA CYS A 102 -3.85 -0.11 -8.16
C CYS A 102 -3.10 0.19 -6.86
N TRP A 103 -2.47 -0.83 -6.31
CA TRP A 103 -1.52 -0.66 -5.24
C TRP A 103 -0.36 -1.63 -5.38
N GLY A 104 0.78 -1.24 -4.81
CA GLY A 104 2.04 -1.95 -4.93
C GLY A 104 3.15 -1.17 -4.25
N SER A 105 4.40 -1.32 -4.73
CA SER A 105 5.58 -0.78 -4.02
C SER A 105 5.55 -1.16 -2.53
N TRP A 106 5.10 -2.39 -2.26
CA TRP A 106 4.79 -2.89 -0.94
C TRP A 106 6.00 -3.63 -0.38
N ILE A 107 6.63 -3.02 0.62
CA ILE A 107 7.86 -3.53 1.25
C ILE A 107 7.67 -3.47 2.76
N ILE A 108 7.93 -4.57 3.46
CA ILE A 108 8.04 -4.61 4.92
C ILE A 108 9.51 -4.78 5.29
N ALA A 109 10.04 -3.83 6.05
CA ALA A 109 11.42 -3.83 6.51
C ALA A 109 11.65 -4.95 7.54
N PRO A 110 12.82 -5.62 7.53
CA PRO A 110 13.19 -6.56 8.56
C PRO A 110 13.61 -5.84 9.87
N PRO A 111 13.41 -6.45 11.05
CA PRO A 111 12.65 -7.70 11.27
C PRO A 111 11.14 -7.47 11.11
N PRO A 112 10.40 -8.45 10.56
CA PRO A 112 8.97 -8.29 10.33
C PRO A 112 8.21 -8.20 11.66
N VAL A 113 7.26 -7.28 11.74
CA VAL A 113 6.27 -7.23 12.82
C VAL A 113 5.12 -8.18 12.45
N VAL A 114 4.80 -9.11 13.37
CA VAL A 114 3.73 -10.09 13.16
C VAL A 114 2.43 -9.38 12.78
N GLY A 115 1.83 -9.80 11.67
CA GLY A 115 0.54 -9.27 11.18
C GLY A 115 0.62 -7.93 10.43
N LEU A 116 1.75 -7.22 10.45
CA LEU A 116 1.85 -5.87 9.88
C LEU A 116 1.65 -5.85 8.37
N ALA A 117 2.15 -6.87 7.66
CA ALA A 117 1.92 -7.03 6.22
C ALA A 117 0.41 -7.06 5.91
N GLY A 118 -0.31 -8.04 6.48
CA GLY A 118 -1.76 -8.16 6.28
C GLY A 118 -2.54 -6.90 6.70
N TYR A 119 -2.15 -6.29 7.82
CA TYR A 119 -2.73 -5.02 8.27
C TYR A 119 -2.54 -3.90 7.25
N SER A 120 -1.32 -3.70 6.73
CA SER A 120 -1.05 -2.65 5.74
C SER A 120 -1.83 -2.84 4.44
N ALA A 121 -1.98 -4.07 3.95
CA ALA A 121 -2.79 -4.39 2.77
C ALA A 121 -4.28 -4.07 3.03
N LEU A 122 -4.80 -4.47 4.20
CA LEU A 122 -6.17 -4.19 4.59
C LEU A 122 -6.47 -2.69 4.65
N VAL A 123 -5.55 -1.91 5.23
CA VAL A 123 -5.69 -0.46 5.33
C VAL A 123 -5.68 0.20 3.95
N ILE A 124 -4.90 -0.31 2.99
CA ILE A 124 -4.97 0.17 1.59
C ILE A 124 -6.35 -0.10 0.98
N TYR A 125 -6.95 -1.27 1.22
CA TYR A 125 -8.31 -1.55 0.77
C TYR A 125 -9.34 -0.64 1.46
N GLU A 126 -9.20 -0.37 2.76
CA GLU A 126 -10.05 0.58 3.50
C GLU A 126 -9.98 1.99 2.90
N LEU A 127 -8.78 2.48 2.62
CA LEU A 127 -8.59 3.78 1.96
C LEU A 127 -9.24 3.80 0.58
N GLY A 128 -9.03 2.77 -0.24
CA GLY A 128 -9.56 2.68 -1.59
C GLY A 128 -11.10 2.62 -1.64
N PHE A 129 -11.67 1.65 -0.94
CA PHE A 129 -13.11 1.36 -1.00
C PHE A 129 -13.96 2.28 -0.12
N GLU A 130 -13.49 2.67 1.07
CA GLU A 130 -14.32 3.39 2.05
C GLU A 130 -14.12 4.91 2.00
N HIS A 131 -12.89 5.37 1.71
CA HIS A 131 -12.56 6.80 1.80
C HIS A 131 -12.39 7.48 0.44
N LEU A 132 -11.84 6.76 -0.53
CA LEU A 132 -11.58 7.26 -1.89
C LEU A 132 -12.69 6.88 -2.88
N GLY A 133 -13.65 6.04 -2.50
CA GLY A 133 -14.82 5.73 -3.33
C GLY A 133 -14.48 5.01 -4.64
N PHE A 134 -13.42 4.21 -4.64
CA PHE A 134 -13.19 3.23 -5.71
C PHE A 134 -14.12 2.04 -5.54
N GLU A 135 -14.46 1.42 -6.67
CA GLU A 135 -15.38 0.27 -6.75
C GLU A 135 -14.60 -1.03 -6.94
N HIS A 136 -13.39 -0.94 -7.49
CA HIS A 136 -12.51 -2.07 -7.77
C HIS A 136 -11.06 -1.78 -7.43
N CYS A 137 -10.30 -2.86 -7.28
CA CYS A 137 -8.86 -2.82 -7.20
C CYS A 137 -8.27 -3.74 -8.29
N HIS A 138 -7.28 -3.24 -9.02
CA HIS A 138 -6.53 -3.98 -10.04
C HIS A 138 -5.04 -3.94 -9.71
N PHE A 139 -4.31 -5.02 -9.93
CA PHE A 139 -2.86 -5.03 -9.77
C PHE A 139 -2.27 -6.23 -10.50
N ASP A 140 -0.98 -6.18 -10.76
CA ASP A 140 -0.21 -7.28 -11.33
C ASP A 140 0.84 -7.77 -10.32
N VAL A 141 1.17 -9.05 -10.43
CA VAL A 141 2.23 -9.68 -9.65
C VAL A 141 3.08 -10.56 -10.56
N ARG A 142 4.41 -10.39 -10.48
CA ARG A 142 5.39 -11.24 -11.16
C ARG A 142 5.10 -12.72 -10.88
N ARG A 143 5.08 -13.56 -11.93
CA ARG A 143 4.78 -15.00 -11.83
C ARG A 143 5.68 -15.74 -10.83
N GLU A 144 6.93 -15.30 -10.71
CA GLU A 144 7.92 -15.86 -9.77
C GLU A 144 7.69 -15.49 -8.30
N ASN A 145 6.82 -14.51 -8.01
CA ASN A 145 6.55 -14.04 -6.65
C ASN A 145 5.42 -14.83 -5.98
N GLU A 146 5.63 -16.14 -5.85
CA GLU A 146 4.63 -17.10 -5.35
C GLU A 146 4.08 -16.72 -3.97
N SER A 147 4.92 -16.15 -3.09
CA SER A 147 4.50 -15.73 -1.75
C SER A 147 3.42 -14.65 -1.80
N VAL A 148 3.61 -13.63 -2.64
CA VAL A 148 2.67 -12.52 -2.81
C VAL A 148 1.43 -12.97 -3.59
N ILE A 149 1.60 -13.80 -4.62
CA ILE A 149 0.47 -14.42 -5.34
C ILE A 149 -0.44 -15.16 -4.35
N ASN A 150 0.14 -16.04 -3.53
CA ASN A 150 -0.61 -16.82 -2.55
C ASN A 150 -1.28 -15.93 -1.48
N PHE A 151 -0.64 -14.82 -1.08
CA PHE A 151 -1.26 -13.84 -0.20
C PHE A 151 -2.53 -13.24 -0.82
N HIS A 152 -2.46 -12.77 -2.08
CA HIS A 152 -3.61 -12.16 -2.74
C HIS A 152 -4.74 -13.15 -2.99
N LEU A 153 -4.44 -14.38 -3.43
CA LEU A 153 -5.44 -15.43 -3.61
C LEU A 153 -6.17 -15.76 -2.30
N ARG A 154 -5.43 -15.94 -1.20
CA ARG A 154 -6.04 -16.17 0.14
C ARG A 154 -6.84 -14.98 0.65
N SER A 155 -6.49 -13.77 0.23
CA SER A 155 -7.22 -12.56 0.58
C SER A 155 -8.54 -12.43 -0.20
N GLY A 156 -8.75 -13.25 -1.24
CA GLY A 156 -9.94 -13.22 -2.10
C GLY A 156 -9.73 -12.55 -3.47
N ALA A 157 -8.49 -12.17 -3.81
CA ALA A 157 -8.18 -11.69 -5.16
C ALA A 157 -8.36 -12.80 -6.19
N LYS A 158 -8.77 -12.41 -7.40
CA LYS A 158 -8.96 -13.34 -8.53
C LYS A 158 -8.00 -12.98 -9.63
N ILE A 159 -7.31 -13.97 -10.18
CA ILE A 159 -6.57 -13.82 -11.43
C ILE A 159 -7.61 -13.66 -12.55
N VAL A 160 -7.51 -12.58 -13.32
CA VAL A 160 -8.44 -12.26 -14.41
C VAL A 160 -7.78 -12.31 -15.78
N ASP A 161 -6.45 -12.28 -15.81
CA ASP A 161 -5.64 -12.40 -17.03
C ASP A 161 -4.22 -12.84 -16.66
N GLU A 162 -3.46 -13.31 -17.65
CA GLU A 162 -2.04 -13.64 -17.49
C GLU A 162 -1.22 -13.17 -18.69
N GLY A 163 -0.05 -12.62 -18.41
CA GLY A 163 0.98 -12.29 -19.39
C GLY A 163 2.17 -13.23 -19.29
N GLU A 164 3.20 -12.97 -20.09
CA GLU A 164 4.45 -13.73 -20.07
C GLU A 164 5.14 -13.67 -18.69
N GLN A 165 5.13 -12.50 -18.05
CA GLN A 165 5.87 -12.26 -16.80
C GLN A 165 4.96 -12.08 -15.57
N ASP A 166 3.66 -11.81 -15.77
CA ASP A 166 2.78 -11.31 -14.71
C ASP A 166 1.42 -12.02 -14.70
N TYR A 167 0.86 -12.19 -13.50
CA TYR A 167 -0.56 -12.45 -13.30
C TYR A 167 -1.28 -11.15 -13.01
N PHE A 168 -2.41 -10.93 -13.68
CA PHE A 168 -3.26 -9.75 -13.47
C PHE A 168 -4.42 -10.12 -12.56
N PHE A 169 -4.60 -9.33 -11.50
CA PHE A 169 -5.59 -9.57 -10.46
C PHE A 169 -6.69 -8.52 -10.45
N HIS A 170 -7.86 -8.97 -10.02
CA HIS A 170 -8.97 -8.14 -9.57
C HIS A 170 -9.28 -8.45 -8.11
N PHE A 171 -9.58 -7.40 -7.35
CA PHE A 171 -10.05 -7.49 -5.98
C PHE A 171 -11.30 -6.62 -5.81
N SER A 172 -12.39 -7.23 -5.36
CA SER A 172 -13.72 -6.60 -5.28
C SER A 172 -14.04 -6.06 -3.89
N ARG A 173 -15.10 -5.25 -3.80
CA ARG A 173 -15.64 -4.76 -2.52
C ARG A 173 -16.07 -5.92 -1.62
N GLU A 174 -16.70 -6.95 -2.18
CA GLU A 174 -17.14 -8.14 -1.43
C GLU A 174 -15.95 -8.93 -0.89
N ALA A 175 -14.87 -9.05 -1.68
CA ALA A 175 -13.62 -9.67 -1.21
C ALA A 175 -13.01 -8.86 -0.06
N TYR A 176 -13.03 -7.52 -0.15
CA TYR A 176 -12.60 -6.66 0.95
C TYR A 176 -13.44 -6.86 2.21
N ASP A 177 -14.77 -6.92 2.11
CA ASP A 177 -15.66 -7.17 3.26
C ASP A 177 -15.36 -8.49 3.97
N ALA A 178 -15.18 -9.56 3.19
CA ALA A 178 -14.80 -10.87 3.72
C ALA A 178 -13.40 -10.84 4.36
N PHE A 179 -12.43 -10.21 3.69
CA PHE A 179 -11.06 -10.08 4.18
C PHE A 179 -10.99 -9.29 5.49
N ARG A 180 -11.70 -8.15 5.57
CA ARG A 180 -11.82 -7.33 6.77
C ARG A 180 -12.42 -8.11 7.93
N SER A 181 -13.51 -8.83 7.68
CA SER A 181 -14.20 -9.64 8.69
C SER A 181 -13.29 -10.75 9.24
N ALA A 182 -12.57 -11.46 8.35
CA ALA A 182 -11.64 -12.53 8.74
C ALA A 182 -10.43 -12.02 9.54
N HIS A 183 -10.06 -10.74 9.41
CA HIS A 183 -8.88 -10.15 10.05
C HIS A 183 -9.21 -9.19 11.19
N ALA A 184 -10.45 -9.17 11.70
CA ALA A 184 -10.90 -8.26 12.75
C ALA A 184 -9.97 -8.19 13.98
N SER A 185 -9.48 -9.34 14.45
CA SER A 185 -8.56 -9.38 15.61
C SER A 185 -7.19 -8.75 15.30
N ALA A 186 -6.70 -8.88 14.06
CA ALA A 186 -5.45 -8.25 13.65
C ALA A 186 -5.63 -6.73 13.53
N ILE A 187 -6.78 -6.28 13.01
CA ILE A 187 -7.15 -4.86 12.99
C ILE A 187 -7.07 -4.28 14.39
N GLU A 188 -7.74 -4.92 15.35
CA GLU A 188 -7.78 -4.45 16.73
C GLU A 188 -6.37 -4.31 17.33
N ARG A 189 -5.53 -5.34 17.20
CA ARG A 189 -4.14 -5.32 17.73
C ARG A 189 -3.27 -4.22 17.12
N HIS A 190 -3.38 -3.98 15.82
CA HIS A 190 -2.57 -2.96 15.13
C HIS A 190 -3.15 -1.55 15.29
N SER A 191 -4.46 -1.45 15.53
CA SER A 191 -5.16 -0.18 15.66
C SER A 191 -5.38 0.23 17.12
N ALA A 192 -4.81 -0.51 18.07
CA ALA A 192 -4.73 -0.08 19.46
C ALA A 192 -4.02 1.27 19.54
N LEU A 193 -4.35 2.08 20.54
CA LEU A 193 -3.58 3.29 20.81
C LEU A 193 -2.15 2.90 21.17
N LEU A 194 -1.18 3.69 20.70
CA LEU A 194 0.21 3.51 21.06
C LEU A 194 0.32 3.71 22.58
N GLN A 195 0.80 2.69 23.28
CA GLN A 195 1.08 2.81 24.70
C GLN A 195 2.31 3.69 24.87
N THR A 196 2.12 4.91 25.35
CA THR A 196 3.23 5.78 25.77
C THR A 196 3.69 5.30 27.14
N SER A 197 4.93 4.81 27.23
CA SER A 197 5.60 4.56 28.52
C SER A 197 5.90 5.88 29.23
#